data_AF-A0A961Y3E5-F1
#
_entry.id   AF-A0A961Y3E5-F1
#
_cell.length_a   1.000
_cell.length_b   1.000
_cell.length_c   1.000
_cell.angle_alpha   90.00
_cell.angle_beta   90.00
_cell.angle_gamma   90.00
#
_symmetry.space_group_name_H-M   'P 1'
#
loop_
_entity.id
_entity.type
_entity.pdbx_description
1 polymer ?
#
loop_
_entity_poly.entity_id
_entity_poly.type
_entity_poly.pdbx_seq_one_letter_code
_entity_poly.pdbx_strand_id
1 'polypeptide(L)'
;STEWVAWGVITNGLMIRMFHNQKDFNHAAALGVANYGQMTAGGWMYIGPQGIVHGTFNTLLNAGRSKLGIPAEGNLAGVLFVSSGLGGMSGAQPKAAEIAGAVGVIAEVDRSRIQTRIDQGWVGYWLDDLDKVFEIANDHLAAGTPASIAYLGNIVDLLEYVVDHDIKVPLLSDQTSCHAPYDGGYCPQGVSFAERTRLLATDREELCRLVDKSLRRQFELIAELTSRGTYFFDYGNSFMNAVYEAGATEIAIDGDERNGFIWPSYVEDIMGPELFDYGYGPFRWVCLSRDHADLVKTDAAAMSCIDPNRRGQDRDNYLWIRDAEAHNLVVGTQARILYQDAKGRMDIALKFNQMVRAGEIGPVMLGRDHHDVSGTDSPFRETSNIKDGSNVMADMATQCFAGNAARGMTLVTLHNGGGTGIGNSINGGFGLVLDGSDRVDEVIRSSLLWDVMCGVARRSWARNEHSVETATQFNNEYLGRAQITLPYVADDDLIDSVVR
;
A
#
# COMPACT_ATOMS: atom_id res chain seq x y z
N SER A 1 -7.00 -32.67 -9.78
CA SER A 1 -7.50 -31.52 -10.55
C SER A 1 -6.98 -31.64 -11.97
N THR A 2 -7.72 -31.16 -12.98
CA THR A 2 -7.22 -31.03 -14.36
C THR A 2 -5.99 -30.10 -14.37
N GLU A 3 -5.09 -30.23 -15.36
CA GLU A 3 -3.84 -29.43 -15.48
C GLU A 3 -4.03 -27.90 -15.57
N TRP A 4 -5.29 -27.43 -15.55
CA TRP A 4 -5.71 -26.04 -15.69
C TRP A 4 -6.36 -25.45 -14.43
N VAL A 5 -6.42 -26.20 -13.33
CA VAL A 5 -7.00 -25.74 -12.07
C VAL A 5 -5.89 -25.49 -11.06
N ALA A 6 -6.10 -24.49 -10.18
CA ALA A 6 -5.14 -24.18 -9.13
C ALA A 6 -4.78 -25.40 -8.27
N TRP A 7 -3.49 -25.49 -7.91
CA TRP A 7 -2.96 -26.60 -7.14
C TRP A 7 -3.22 -26.39 -5.64
N GLY A 8 -3.09 -25.14 -5.17
CA GLY A 8 -3.44 -24.73 -3.82
C GLY A 8 -4.59 -23.72 -3.82
N VAL A 9 -5.56 -23.93 -2.92
CA VAL A 9 -6.62 -22.96 -2.63
C VAL A 9 -6.58 -22.68 -1.13
N ILE A 10 -6.32 -21.42 -0.76
CA ILE A 10 -6.21 -20.99 0.63
C ILE A 10 -7.36 -20.04 0.97
N THR A 11 -7.96 -20.24 2.13
CA THR A 11 -8.83 -19.24 2.75
C THR A 11 -8.37 -18.96 4.16
N ASN A 12 -8.31 -17.69 4.56
CA ASN A 12 -7.86 -17.31 5.89
C ASN A 12 -8.88 -16.37 6.55
N GLY A 13 -9.46 -16.83 7.66
CA GLY A 13 -10.32 -16.01 8.51
C GLY A 13 -11.65 -15.58 7.89
N LEU A 14 -12.15 -16.24 6.83
CA LEU A 14 -13.48 -15.95 6.27
C LEU A 14 -14.57 -16.27 7.30
N MET A 15 -15.45 -15.31 7.58
CA MET A 15 -16.50 -15.44 8.61
C MET A 15 -17.88 -15.11 8.02
N ILE A 16 -18.92 -15.76 8.54
CA ILE A 16 -20.30 -15.43 8.19
C ILE A 16 -20.64 -14.08 8.83
N ARG A 17 -21.28 -13.18 8.06
CA ARG A 17 -21.64 -11.79 8.44
C ARG A 17 -21.90 -11.56 9.94
N MET A 18 -22.78 -12.34 10.57
CA MET A 18 -23.16 -12.14 11.98
C MET A 18 -21.96 -12.22 12.95
N PHE A 19 -20.94 -13.01 12.61
CA PHE A 19 -19.72 -13.20 13.39
C PHE A 19 -18.53 -12.40 12.82
N HIS A 20 -18.75 -11.59 11.79
CA HIS A 20 -17.67 -10.93 11.05
C HIS A 20 -17.24 -9.64 11.77
N ASN A 21 -16.67 -9.80 12.96
CA ASN A 21 -16.15 -8.71 13.79
C ASN A 21 -14.94 -9.19 14.60
N GLN A 22 -14.16 -8.23 15.14
CA GLN A 22 -12.91 -8.53 15.84
C GLN A 22 -13.11 -9.42 17.09
N LYS A 23 -14.22 -9.23 17.83
CA LYS A 23 -14.51 -9.99 19.06
C LYS A 23 -14.72 -11.47 18.74
N ASP A 24 -15.58 -11.77 17.78
CA ASP A 24 -15.87 -13.15 17.38
C ASP A 24 -14.68 -13.80 16.68
N PHE A 25 -13.88 -13.04 15.92
CA PHE A 25 -12.62 -13.53 15.38
C PHE A 25 -11.62 -13.93 16.46
N ASN A 26 -11.44 -13.11 17.50
CA ASN A 26 -10.55 -13.43 18.61
C ASN A 26 -11.02 -14.71 19.34
N HIS A 27 -12.33 -14.88 19.50
CA HIS A 27 -12.90 -16.12 20.06
C HIS A 27 -12.58 -17.33 19.18
N ALA A 28 -12.83 -17.23 17.86
CA ALA A 28 -12.53 -18.30 16.90
C ALA A 28 -11.03 -18.64 16.82
N ALA A 29 -10.17 -17.63 16.89
CA ALA A 29 -8.72 -17.80 16.91
C ALA A 29 -8.25 -18.51 18.20
N ALA A 30 -8.80 -18.14 19.36
CA ALA A 30 -8.50 -18.80 20.64
C ALA A 30 -8.95 -20.28 20.66
N LEU A 31 -10.03 -20.62 19.94
CA LEU A 31 -10.46 -21.99 19.73
C LEU A 31 -9.62 -22.76 18.70
N GLY A 32 -8.73 -22.09 17.96
CA GLY A 32 -7.90 -22.69 16.91
C GLY A 32 -8.64 -22.94 15.59
N VAL A 33 -9.79 -22.31 15.36
CA VAL A 33 -10.61 -22.49 14.13
C VAL A 33 -10.55 -21.29 13.17
N ALA A 34 -9.81 -20.24 13.53
CA ALA A 34 -9.55 -19.09 12.67
C ALA A 34 -8.08 -18.65 12.78
N ASN A 35 -7.55 -18.13 11.67
CA ASN A 35 -6.22 -17.54 11.60
C ASN A 35 -6.26 -16.26 10.76
N TYR A 36 -5.46 -15.26 11.17
CA TYR A 36 -5.34 -14.02 10.42
C TYR A 36 -4.24 -14.15 9.38
N GLY A 37 -4.62 -14.22 8.10
CA GLY A 37 -3.68 -14.36 6.99
C GLY A 37 -3.05 -13.05 6.52
N GLN A 38 -3.49 -11.90 7.07
CA GLN A 38 -3.14 -10.57 6.56
C GLN A 38 -3.33 -10.53 5.02
N MET A 39 -2.31 -10.13 4.26
CA MET A 39 -2.27 -10.20 2.80
C MET A 39 -1.30 -11.30 2.39
N THR A 40 0.00 -11.06 2.51
CA THR A 40 1.01 -11.99 1.99
C THR A 40 1.47 -13.04 2.99
N ALA A 41 1.12 -12.89 4.27
CA ALA A 41 1.53 -13.83 5.33
C ALA A 41 0.87 -15.20 5.13
N GLY A 42 -0.46 -15.24 5.10
CA GLY A 42 -1.25 -16.45 4.82
C GLY A 42 -1.28 -16.84 3.34
N GLY A 43 -0.87 -15.93 2.45
CA GLY A 43 -0.76 -16.17 1.00
C GLY A 43 0.63 -16.66 0.56
N TRP A 44 1.57 -16.80 1.52
CA TRP A 44 2.93 -17.30 1.32
C TRP A 44 3.74 -16.55 0.24
N MET A 45 3.52 -15.24 0.10
CA MET A 45 4.22 -14.38 -0.87
C MET A 45 4.83 -13.12 -0.21
N TYR A 46 5.19 -13.22 1.07
CA TYR A 46 5.93 -12.16 1.76
C TYR A 46 7.42 -12.24 1.39
N ILE A 47 7.98 -11.13 0.89
CA ILE A 47 9.35 -11.05 0.36
C ILE A 47 10.23 -10.08 1.16
N GLY A 48 9.87 -9.87 2.42
CA GLY A 48 10.48 -8.86 3.24
C GLY A 48 9.96 -7.45 2.92
N PRO A 49 10.70 -6.42 3.37
CA PRO A 49 10.22 -5.05 3.43
C PRO A 49 10.27 -4.28 2.13
N GLN A 50 11.01 -4.77 1.13
CA GLN A 50 11.14 -4.14 -0.19
C GLN A 50 9.77 -3.84 -0.84
N GLY A 51 8.77 -4.67 -0.55
CA GLY A 51 7.40 -4.46 -1.02
C GLY A 51 6.80 -3.13 -0.59
N ILE A 52 7.04 -2.75 0.65
CA ILE A 52 6.52 -1.51 1.23
C ILE A 52 7.41 -0.33 0.90
N VAL A 53 8.74 -0.50 0.84
CA VAL A 53 9.63 0.57 0.38
C VAL A 53 9.21 1.05 -1.02
N HIS A 54 8.96 0.12 -1.94
CA HIS A 54 8.51 0.44 -3.29
C HIS A 54 7.12 1.10 -3.33
N GLY A 55 6.17 0.57 -2.57
CA GLY A 55 4.83 1.16 -2.46
C GLY A 55 4.89 2.60 -1.95
N THR A 56 5.64 2.85 -0.88
CA THR A 56 5.81 4.19 -0.31
C THR A 56 6.59 5.14 -1.21
N PHE A 57 7.58 4.64 -1.94
CA PHE A 57 8.26 5.41 -2.97
C PHE A 57 7.29 5.94 -4.03
N ASN A 58 6.42 5.07 -4.56
CA ASN A 58 5.41 5.47 -5.54
C ASN A 58 4.38 6.44 -4.94
N THR A 59 3.93 6.22 -3.70
CA THR A 59 3.00 7.14 -3.04
C THR A 59 3.60 8.55 -2.94
N LEU A 60 4.84 8.66 -2.47
CA LEU A 60 5.50 9.95 -2.26
C LEU A 60 5.76 10.68 -3.59
N LEU A 61 6.28 9.98 -4.61
CA LEU A 61 6.52 10.59 -5.91
C LEU A 61 5.21 11.11 -6.56
N ASN A 62 4.16 10.30 -6.53
CA ASN A 62 2.89 10.71 -7.11
C ASN A 62 2.20 11.81 -6.29
N ALA A 63 2.34 11.83 -4.96
CA ALA A 63 1.91 12.97 -4.13
C ALA A 63 2.66 14.26 -4.50
N GLY A 64 3.98 14.18 -4.68
CA GLY A 64 4.78 15.34 -5.10
C GLY A 64 4.34 15.88 -6.46
N ARG A 65 4.05 15.01 -7.42
CA ARG A 65 3.61 15.42 -8.76
C ARG A 65 2.19 16.01 -8.74
N SER A 66 1.23 15.30 -8.17
CA SER A 66 -0.18 15.69 -8.24
C SER A 66 -0.53 16.84 -7.29
N LYS A 67 0.15 16.95 -6.13
CA LYS A 67 -0.20 17.93 -5.09
C LYS A 67 0.80 19.08 -4.95
N LEU A 68 2.09 18.86 -5.27
CA LEU A 68 3.12 19.90 -5.16
C LEU A 68 3.58 20.45 -6.53
N GLY A 69 3.07 19.91 -7.64
CA GLY A 69 3.43 20.35 -8.99
C GLY A 69 4.86 19.98 -9.40
N ILE A 70 5.46 18.97 -8.76
CA ILE A 70 6.76 18.43 -9.18
C ILE A 70 6.62 17.90 -10.61
N PRO A 71 7.55 18.23 -11.54
CA PRO A 71 7.50 17.72 -12.91
C PRO A 71 7.43 16.19 -12.94
N ALA A 72 6.82 15.62 -13.99
CA ALA A 72 6.69 14.17 -14.12
C ALA A 72 8.04 13.45 -13.96
N GLU A 73 9.09 13.94 -14.61
CA GLU A 73 10.47 13.41 -14.55
C GLU A 73 11.23 13.76 -13.25
N GLY A 74 10.64 14.59 -12.39
CA GLY A 74 11.26 15.09 -11.16
C GLY A 74 11.16 14.09 -10.00
N ASN A 75 12.01 14.33 -9.01
CA ASN A 75 11.97 13.68 -7.70
C ASN A 75 11.59 14.70 -6.62
N LEU A 76 11.69 14.32 -5.34
CA LEU A 76 11.29 15.15 -4.19
C LEU A 76 12.45 15.96 -3.59
N ALA A 77 13.49 16.29 -4.37
CA ALA A 77 14.59 17.12 -3.88
C ALA A 77 14.07 18.46 -3.34
N GLY A 78 14.47 18.81 -2.11
CA GLY A 78 14.01 20.04 -1.43
C GLY A 78 12.58 19.95 -0.86
N VAL A 79 11.95 18.78 -0.84
CA VAL A 79 10.64 18.56 -0.22
C VAL A 79 10.82 17.88 1.14
N LEU A 80 10.18 18.46 2.16
CA LEU A 80 10.06 17.87 3.49
C LEU A 80 8.84 16.93 3.56
N PHE A 81 9.07 15.72 4.04
CA PHE A 81 8.04 14.74 4.37
C PHE A 81 8.10 14.43 5.86
N VAL A 82 6.98 14.64 6.57
CA VAL A 82 6.84 14.28 7.98
C VAL A 82 5.89 13.09 8.11
N SER A 83 6.24 12.12 8.95
CA SER A 83 5.35 11.01 9.32
C SER A 83 5.72 10.39 10.66
N SER A 84 5.11 9.26 10.99
CA SER A 84 5.25 8.55 12.26
C SER A 84 5.35 7.04 12.07
N GLY A 85 5.94 6.38 13.06
CA GLY A 85 6.07 4.94 13.16
C GLY A 85 7.27 4.39 12.39
N LEU A 86 8.06 3.55 13.07
CA LEU A 86 9.16 2.79 12.50
C LEU A 86 8.99 1.29 12.81
N GLY A 87 7.76 0.81 12.76
CA GLY A 87 7.38 -0.59 12.93
C GLY A 87 7.76 -1.45 11.72
N GLY A 88 7.21 -2.66 11.64
CA GLY A 88 7.51 -3.61 10.57
C GLY A 88 7.33 -3.02 9.16
N MET A 89 6.18 -2.40 8.91
CA MET A 89 5.84 -1.77 7.61
C MET A 89 6.25 -0.30 7.58
N SER A 90 5.93 0.47 8.63
CA SER A 90 6.21 1.91 8.71
C SER A 90 7.69 2.25 8.78
N GLY A 91 8.53 1.28 9.16
CA GLY A 91 9.99 1.39 9.06
C GLY A 91 10.51 1.61 7.64
N ALA A 92 9.74 1.30 6.60
CA ALA A 92 10.13 1.52 5.21
C ALA A 92 10.04 3.00 4.77
N GLN A 93 9.28 3.84 5.49
CA GLN A 93 9.03 5.24 5.11
C GLN A 93 10.31 6.08 4.96
N PRO A 94 11.28 6.06 5.89
CA PRO A 94 12.50 6.87 5.74
C PRO A 94 13.30 6.46 4.50
N LYS A 95 13.41 5.15 4.23
CA LYS A 95 14.14 4.66 3.05
C LYS A 95 13.43 5.02 1.75
N ALA A 96 12.10 4.92 1.72
CA ALA A 96 11.31 5.32 0.57
C ALA A 96 11.40 6.83 0.29
N ALA A 97 11.36 7.67 1.34
CA ALA A 97 11.56 9.11 1.22
C ALA A 97 12.95 9.45 0.67
N GLU A 98 14.00 8.79 1.17
CA GLU A 98 15.37 8.95 0.70
C GLU A 98 15.52 8.58 -0.79
N ILE A 99 14.98 7.43 -1.21
CA ILE A 99 15.00 6.98 -2.62
C ILE A 99 14.19 7.94 -3.50
N ALA A 100 13.07 8.48 -3.01
CA ALA A 100 12.28 9.48 -3.71
C ALA A 100 12.96 10.87 -3.76
N GLY A 101 14.10 11.06 -3.09
CA GLY A 101 14.85 12.33 -3.06
C GLY A 101 14.42 13.31 -1.97
N ALA A 102 13.47 12.95 -1.10
CA ALA A 102 12.94 13.81 -0.05
C ALA A 102 13.82 13.86 1.20
N VAL A 103 13.59 14.87 2.02
CA VAL A 103 14.00 14.90 3.43
C VAL A 103 12.85 14.35 4.25
N GLY A 104 13.01 13.15 4.81
CA GLY A 104 12.01 12.48 5.64
C GLY A 104 12.32 12.61 7.12
N VAL A 105 11.37 13.14 7.92
CA VAL A 105 11.44 13.18 9.39
C VAL A 105 10.34 12.30 9.97
N ILE A 106 10.72 11.19 10.61
CA ILE A 106 9.79 10.16 11.07
C ILE A 106 9.86 10.02 12.60
N ALA A 107 8.76 10.30 13.29
CA ALA A 107 8.66 10.17 14.74
C ALA A 107 8.46 8.71 15.19
N GLU A 108 9.20 8.27 16.20
CA GLU A 108 9.06 6.96 16.82
C GLU A 108 9.39 7.02 18.32
N VAL A 109 8.53 6.46 19.14
CA VAL A 109 8.66 6.46 20.61
C VAL A 109 9.51 5.29 21.13
N ASP A 110 9.63 4.21 20.36
CA ASP A 110 10.37 3.01 20.71
C ASP A 110 11.80 3.04 20.11
N ARG A 111 12.78 3.31 20.98
CA ARG A 111 14.21 3.32 20.60
C ARG A 111 14.66 2.03 19.89
N SER A 112 14.11 0.88 20.26
CA SER A 112 14.49 -0.40 19.64
C SER A 112 14.10 -0.47 18.17
N ARG A 113 13.00 0.19 17.79
CA ARG A 113 12.53 0.28 16.40
C ARG A 113 13.44 1.14 15.56
N ILE A 114 13.85 2.29 16.09
CA ILE A 114 14.84 3.16 15.44
C ILE A 114 16.15 2.40 15.22
N GLN A 115 16.68 1.74 16.26
CA GLN A 115 17.94 1.00 16.17
C GLN A 115 17.87 -0.08 15.07
N THR A 116 16.77 -0.82 15.00
CA THR A 116 16.57 -1.82 13.94
C THR A 116 16.70 -1.22 12.53
N ARG A 117 16.21 0.02 12.31
CA ARG A 117 16.22 0.66 10.98
C ARG A 117 17.60 1.26 10.66
N ILE A 118 18.33 1.69 11.69
CA ILE A 118 19.74 2.07 11.55
C ILE A 118 20.56 0.84 11.14
N ASP A 119 20.38 -0.30 11.81
CA ASP A 119 21.11 -1.54 11.51
C ASP A 119 20.80 -2.05 10.09
N GLN A 120 19.60 -1.75 9.57
CA GLN A 120 19.18 -2.02 8.19
C GLN A 120 19.71 -1.01 7.16
N GLY A 121 20.29 0.12 7.59
CA GLY A 121 20.73 1.20 6.71
C GLY A 121 19.58 2.02 6.10
N TRP A 122 18.43 2.07 6.76
CA TRP A 122 17.23 2.76 6.28
C TRP A 122 17.00 4.12 6.94
N VAL A 123 17.68 4.38 8.06
CA VAL A 123 17.67 5.65 8.77
C VAL A 123 19.12 6.13 8.85
N GLY A 124 19.40 7.31 8.29
CA GLY A 124 20.72 7.94 8.31
C GLY A 124 21.00 8.70 9.60
N TYR A 125 19.99 9.37 10.17
CA TYR A 125 20.12 10.18 11.38
C TYR A 125 19.08 9.79 12.43
N TRP A 126 19.44 9.87 13.70
CA TRP A 126 18.46 9.80 14.79
C TRP A 126 18.78 10.81 15.88
N LEU A 127 17.77 11.51 16.38
CA LEU A 127 17.90 12.51 17.43
C LEU A 127 16.64 12.52 18.30
N ASP A 128 16.76 13.00 19.54
CA ASP A 128 15.66 13.23 20.50
C ASP A 128 15.39 14.73 20.74
N ASP A 129 16.14 15.59 20.05
CA ASP A 129 16.12 17.05 20.16
C ASP A 129 15.58 17.65 18.85
N LEU A 130 14.40 18.27 18.91
CA LEU A 130 13.69 18.79 17.74
C LEU A 130 14.43 19.95 17.07
N ASP A 131 15.16 20.78 17.83
CA ASP A 131 15.95 21.87 17.26
C ASP A 131 16.99 21.30 16.30
N LYS A 132 17.70 20.25 16.73
CA LYS A 132 18.72 19.58 15.92
C LYS A 132 18.14 18.73 14.80
N VAL A 133 16.97 18.12 14.99
CA VAL A 133 16.25 17.41 13.92
C VAL A 133 16.00 18.36 12.74
N PHE A 134 15.47 19.55 13.02
CA PHE A 134 15.15 20.51 11.98
C PHE A 134 16.36 21.28 11.47
N GLU A 135 17.44 21.44 12.26
CA GLU A 135 18.74 21.91 11.75
C GLU A 135 19.24 21.01 10.61
N ILE A 136 19.34 19.70 10.86
CA ILE A 136 19.79 18.72 9.85
C ILE A 136 18.82 18.68 8.66
N ALA A 137 17.51 18.69 8.92
CA ALA A 137 16.52 18.69 7.85
C ALA A 137 16.68 19.92 6.94
N ASN A 138 16.86 21.11 7.52
CA ASN A 138 17.03 22.35 6.77
C ASN A 138 18.32 22.37 5.95
N ASP A 139 19.43 21.84 6.47
CA ASP A 139 20.68 21.71 5.72
C ASP A 139 20.50 20.85 4.45
N HIS A 140 19.83 19.71 4.59
CA HIS A 140 19.55 18.81 3.47
C HIS A 140 18.54 19.39 2.48
N LEU A 141 17.50 20.08 2.97
CA LEU A 141 16.53 20.80 2.13
C LEU A 141 17.21 21.89 1.30
N ALA A 142 18.08 22.70 1.93
CA ALA A 142 18.84 23.76 1.25
C ALA A 142 19.85 23.21 0.23
N ALA A 143 20.46 22.07 0.51
CA ALA A 143 21.38 21.39 -0.40
C ALA A 143 20.68 20.61 -1.53
N GLY A 144 19.35 20.41 -1.44
CA GLY A 144 18.60 19.56 -2.38
C GLY A 144 19.02 18.09 -2.32
N THR A 145 19.46 17.62 -1.15
CA THR A 145 19.93 16.23 -0.94
C THR A 145 18.94 15.48 -0.04
N PRO A 146 18.69 14.19 -0.30
CA PRO A 146 17.78 13.40 0.54
C PRO A 146 18.37 13.14 1.92
N ALA A 147 17.49 12.97 2.91
CA ALA A 147 17.86 12.53 4.25
C ALA A 147 16.75 11.72 4.90
N SER A 148 17.13 10.67 5.64
CA SER A 148 16.24 9.83 6.43
C SER A 148 16.51 10.06 7.92
N ILE A 149 15.65 10.85 8.58
CA ILE A 149 15.83 11.33 9.96
C ILE A 149 14.75 10.68 10.85
N ALA A 150 15.16 9.96 11.88
CA ALA A 150 14.27 9.45 12.92
C ALA A 150 14.28 10.38 14.15
N TYR A 151 13.10 10.84 14.56
CA TYR A 151 12.92 11.55 15.82
C TYR A 151 12.50 10.57 16.91
N LEU A 152 13.30 10.44 17.97
CA LEU A 152 12.95 9.66 19.17
C LEU A 152 12.01 10.50 20.05
N GLY A 153 10.71 10.37 19.81
CA GLY A 153 9.68 11.12 20.52
C GLY A 153 8.30 10.87 19.95
N ASN A 154 7.30 11.56 20.49
CA ASN A 154 5.92 11.40 20.04
C ASN A 154 5.67 12.23 18.77
N ILE A 155 4.87 11.70 17.84
CA ILE A 155 4.45 12.46 16.65
C ILE A 155 3.70 13.75 17.05
N VAL A 156 2.93 13.73 18.13
CA VAL A 156 2.20 14.91 18.59
C VAL A 156 3.18 16.01 19.01
N ASP A 157 4.25 15.68 19.74
CA ASP A 157 5.29 16.66 20.14
C ASP A 157 5.99 17.25 18.91
N LEU A 158 6.28 16.42 17.91
CA LEU A 158 6.88 16.86 16.65
C LEU A 158 5.95 17.80 15.86
N LEU A 159 4.65 17.49 15.78
CA LEU A 159 3.69 18.33 15.08
C LEU A 159 3.41 19.64 15.82
N GLU A 160 3.37 19.63 17.16
CA GLU A 160 3.30 20.86 17.95
C GLU A 160 4.49 21.77 17.66
N TYR A 161 5.70 21.21 17.64
CA TYR A 161 6.89 21.98 17.31
C TYR A 161 6.84 22.57 15.89
N VAL A 162 6.40 21.79 14.90
CA VAL A 162 6.21 22.28 13.51
C VAL A 162 5.24 23.45 13.46
N VAL A 163 4.10 23.34 14.17
CA VAL A 163 3.06 24.38 14.21
C VAL A 163 3.57 25.65 14.89
N ASP A 164 4.25 25.51 16.04
CA ASP A 164 4.75 26.62 16.86
C ASP A 164 5.89 27.40 16.18
N HIS A 165 6.71 26.72 15.38
CA HIS A 165 7.84 27.31 14.66
C HIS A 165 7.52 27.69 13.20
N ASP A 166 6.26 27.53 12.78
CA ASP A 166 5.79 27.78 11.41
C ASP A 166 6.64 27.07 10.33
N ILE A 167 7.00 25.81 10.61
CA ILE A 167 7.82 25.01 9.69
C ILE A 167 6.94 24.52 8.54
N LYS A 168 7.36 24.83 7.31
CA LYS A 168 6.65 24.39 6.12
C LYS A 168 6.83 22.89 5.90
N VAL A 169 5.74 22.13 6.02
CA VAL A 169 5.67 20.70 5.72
C VAL A 169 4.78 20.48 4.50
N PRO A 170 5.33 20.31 3.29
CA PRO A 170 4.51 20.07 2.10
C PRO A 170 3.75 18.75 2.14
N LEU A 171 4.37 17.66 2.63
CA LEU A 171 3.78 16.33 2.72
C LEU A 171 3.76 15.84 4.17
N LEU A 172 2.59 15.40 4.64
CA LEU A 172 2.39 14.84 5.97
C LEU A 172 1.58 13.55 5.89
N SER A 173 1.93 12.57 6.71
CA SER A 173 1.20 11.30 6.84
C SER A 173 1.31 10.77 8.28
N ASP A 174 0.62 9.67 8.57
CA ASP A 174 0.81 8.88 9.79
C ASP A 174 0.85 7.39 9.44
N GLN A 175 1.73 6.62 10.09
CA GLN A 175 1.75 5.16 9.96
C GLN A 175 2.00 4.48 11.31
N THR A 176 1.49 5.08 12.39
CA THR A 176 1.32 4.39 13.67
C THR A 176 0.31 3.23 13.54
N SER A 177 0.21 2.34 14.53
CA SER A 177 -0.68 1.18 14.44
C SER A 177 -2.11 1.51 14.94
N CYS A 178 -2.76 2.50 14.33
CA CYS A 178 -4.12 2.93 14.68
C CYS A 178 -5.24 1.93 14.35
N HIS A 179 -4.93 0.77 13.74
CA HIS A 179 -5.84 -0.37 13.64
C HIS A 179 -6.02 -1.10 14.99
N ALA A 180 -5.15 -0.83 15.97
CA ALA A 180 -5.21 -1.36 17.32
C ALA A 180 -4.72 -0.33 18.35
N PRO A 181 -5.29 0.89 18.39
CA PRO A 181 -4.72 2.03 19.11
C PRO A 181 -4.72 1.77 20.63
N TYR A 182 -5.78 1.14 21.14
CA TYR A 182 -5.97 0.81 22.56
C TYR A 182 -5.25 -0.48 23.02
N ASP A 183 -4.68 -1.25 22.09
CA ASP A 183 -3.93 -2.49 22.39
C ASP A 183 -2.41 -2.29 22.25
N GLY A 184 -1.96 -1.04 22.40
CA GLY A 184 -0.55 -0.67 22.34
C GLY A 184 -0.03 -0.36 20.94
N GLY A 185 -0.92 -0.20 19.95
CA GLY A 185 -0.57 0.28 18.62
C GLY A 185 -0.26 1.78 18.56
N TYR A 186 -0.77 2.55 19.52
CA TYR A 186 -0.57 4.00 19.64
C TYR A 186 -0.02 4.35 21.03
N CYS A 187 0.95 5.28 21.08
CA CYS A 187 1.52 5.75 22.35
C CYS A 187 1.04 7.18 22.60
N PRO A 188 0.28 7.44 23.67
CA PRO A 188 -0.24 8.77 23.93
C PRO A 188 0.87 9.77 24.26
N GLN A 189 0.68 11.02 23.84
CA GLN A 189 1.56 12.14 24.16
C GLN A 189 1.75 12.30 25.67
N GLY A 190 2.96 12.67 26.10
CA GLY A 190 3.30 12.87 27.51
C GLY A 190 3.51 11.57 28.30
N VAL A 191 3.41 10.41 27.64
CA VAL A 191 3.66 9.09 28.24
C VAL A 191 4.84 8.44 27.55
N SER A 192 5.81 7.96 28.34
CA SER A 192 6.94 7.20 27.79
C SER A 192 6.49 5.85 27.25
N PHE A 193 7.25 5.28 26.30
CA PHE A 193 6.97 3.96 25.76
C PHE A 193 6.87 2.86 26.85
N ALA A 194 7.76 2.91 27.84
CA ALA A 194 7.77 1.99 28.98
C ALA A 194 6.52 2.15 29.85
N GLU A 195 6.12 3.39 30.13
CA GLU A 195 4.93 3.67 30.93
C GLU A 195 3.64 3.28 30.21
N ARG A 196 3.54 3.57 28.91
CA ARG A 196 2.42 3.11 28.09
C ARG A 196 2.30 1.58 28.13
N THR A 197 3.42 0.86 28.07
CA THR A 197 3.45 -0.61 28.16
C THR A 197 3.01 -1.09 29.54
N ARG A 198 3.40 -0.38 30.62
CA ARG A 198 2.90 -0.65 31.97
C ARG A 198 1.39 -0.46 32.06
N LEU A 199 0.87 0.69 31.61
CA LEU A 199 -0.56 1.01 31.63
C LEU A 199 -1.39 -0.02 30.85
N LEU A 200 -0.91 -0.49 29.71
CA LEU A 200 -1.56 -1.56 28.94
C LEU A 200 -1.81 -2.83 29.77
N ALA A 201 -0.91 -3.14 30.70
CA ALA A 201 -1.02 -4.30 31.58
C ALA A 201 -1.76 -4.01 32.90
N THR A 202 -1.68 -2.78 33.43
CA THR A 202 -2.13 -2.47 34.80
C THR A 202 -3.35 -1.57 34.88
N ASP A 203 -3.57 -0.70 33.90
CA ASP A 203 -4.63 0.32 33.92
C ASP A 203 -5.06 0.69 32.50
N ARG A 204 -5.90 -0.17 31.92
CA ARG A 204 -6.36 -0.03 30.54
C ARG A 204 -7.32 1.14 30.35
N GLU A 205 -8.07 1.50 31.38
CA GLU A 205 -9.02 2.62 31.33
C GLU A 205 -8.28 3.95 31.21
N GLU A 206 -7.25 4.15 32.03
CA GLU A 206 -6.41 5.34 31.93
C GLU A 206 -5.64 5.39 30.60
N LEU A 207 -5.14 4.25 30.11
CA LEU A 207 -4.52 4.18 28.79
C LEU A 207 -5.47 4.67 27.69
N CYS A 208 -6.70 4.15 27.65
CA CYS A 208 -7.69 4.56 26.65
C CYS A 208 -7.97 6.06 26.71
N ARG A 209 -8.19 6.60 27.92
CA ARG A 209 -8.43 8.03 28.13
C ARG A 209 -7.28 8.91 27.60
N LEU A 210 -6.03 8.47 27.80
CA LEU A 210 -4.84 9.18 27.31
C LEU A 210 -4.69 9.06 25.79
N VAL A 211 -4.99 7.89 25.21
CA VAL A 211 -5.01 7.68 23.76
C VAL A 211 -6.04 8.59 23.11
N ASP A 212 -7.27 8.66 23.62
CA ASP A 212 -8.33 9.53 23.08
C ASP A 212 -7.92 11.00 23.10
N LYS A 213 -7.29 11.44 24.20
CA LYS A 213 -6.78 12.81 24.31
C LYS A 213 -5.69 13.09 23.26
N SER A 214 -4.76 12.16 23.09
CA SER A 214 -3.63 12.31 22.17
C SER A 214 -4.06 12.28 20.70
N LEU A 215 -4.99 11.41 20.32
CA LEU A 215 -5.52 11.33 18.96
C LEU A 215 -6.25 12.61 18.56
N ARG A 216 -7.08 13.16 19.46
CA ARG A 216 -7.74 14.46 19.23
C ARG A 216 -6.72 15.58 19.06
N ARG A 217 -5.67 15.60 19.90
CA ARG A 217 -4.60 16.60 19.76
C ARG A 217 -3.84 16.48 18.44
N GLN A 218 -3.54 15.25 18.02
CA GLN A 218 -2.90 15.00 16.72
C GLN A 218 -3.79 15.51 15.57
N PHE A 219 -5.09 15.24 15.63
CA PHE A 219 -6.08 15.74 14.66
C PHE A 219 -6.10 17.27 14.57
N GLU A 220 -6.15 17.97 15.70
CA GLU A 220 -6.12 19.44 15.75
C GLU A 220 -4.88 20.02 15.04
N LEU A 221 -3.71 19.41 15.27
CA LEU A 221 -2.46 19.86 14.67
C LEU A 221 -2.41 19.59 13.16
N ILE A 222 -2.89 18.43 12.71
CA ILE A 222 -3.01 18.13 11.28
C ILE A 222 -4.01 19.09 10.62
N ALA A 223 -5.13 19.39 11.27
CA ALA A 223 -6.10 20.37 10.78
C ALA A 223 -5.49 21.77 10.63
N GLU A 224 -4.70 22.21 11.61
CA GLU A 224 -3.96 23.48 11.52
C GLU A 224 -2.97 23.47 10.34
N LEU A 225 -2.14 22.42 10.22
CA LEU A 225 -1.14 22.32 9.14
C LEU A 225 -1.79 22.26 7.75
N THR A 226 -2.88 21.50 7.62
CA THR A 226 -3.62 21.41 6.34
C THR A 226 -4.27 22.74 5.98
N SER A 227 -4.73 23.53 6.97
CA SER A 227 -5.19 24.91 6.73
C SER A 227 -4.08 25.84 6.23
N ARG A 228 -2.81 25.53 6.57
CA ARG A 228 -1.60 26.24 6.10
C ARG A 228 -1.06 25.70 4.76
N GLY A 229 -1.75 24.75 4.13
CA GLY A 229 -1.40 24.20 2.82
C GLY A 229 -0.53 22.94 2.85
N THR A 230 -0.37 22.28 4.00
CA THR A 230 0.18 20.92 4.07
C THR A 230 -0.78 19.94 3.40
N TYR A 231 -0.26 19.07 2.54
CA TYR A 231 -1.03 17.95 2.04
C TYR A 231 -0.90 16.76 3.00
N PHE A 232 -1.98 16.46 3.71
CA PHE A 232 -2.10 15.27 4.56
C PHE A 232 -2.82 14.15 3.81
N PHE A 233 -2.34 12.91 3.98
CA PHE A 233 -3.01 11.71 3.50
C PHE A 233 -2.93 10.58 4.53
N ASP A 234 -4.01 9.84 4.70
CA ASP A 234 -4.04 8.65 5.56
C ASP A 234 -3.32 7.48 4.86
N TYR A 235 -2.39 6.82 5.57
CA TYR A 235 -1.59 5.73 5.00
C TYR A 235 -2.23 4.34 5.11
N GLY A 236 -3.55 4.28 5.33
CA GLY A 236 -4.31 3.05 5.47
C GLY A 236 -4.04 2.32 6.79
N ASN A 237 -3.82 3.07 7.88
CA ASN A 237 -3.57 2.54 9.22
C ASN A 237 -4.76 2.73 10.18
N SER A 238 -5.91 3.18 9.68
CA SER A 238 -7.12 3.49 10.44
C SER A 238 -7.00 4.69 11.38
N PHE A 239 -6.07 5.62 11.14
CA PHE A 239 -5.89 6.81 11.97
C PHE A 239 -7.17 7.65 12.06
N MET A 240 -7.79 7.98 10.92
CA MET A 240 -8.98 8.83 10.92
C MET A 240 -10.18 8.19 11.65
N ASN A 241 -10.35 6.88 11.52
CA ASN A 241 -11.35 6.14 12.28
C ASN A 241 -11.06 6.16 13.79
N ALA A 242 -9.79 5.99 14.19
CA ALA A 242 -9.40 6.06 15.60
C ALA A 242 -9.65 7.46 16.19
N VAL A 243 -9.42 8.53 15.42
CA VAL A 243 -9.76 9.91 15.83
C VAL A 243 -11.26 10.09 16.02
N TYR A 244 -12.07 9.57 15.09
CA TYR A 244 -13.52 9.62 15.18
C TYR A 244 -14.02 8.89 16.44
N GLU A 245 -13.52 7.67 16.69
CA GLU A 245 -13.83 6.88 17.90
C GLU A 245 -13.38 7.57 19.20
N ALA A 246 -12.29 8.34 19.16
CA ALA A 246 -11.81 9.17 20.27
C ALA A 246 -12.70 10.41 20.53
N GLY A 247 -13.74 10.62 19.73
CA GLY A 247 -14.77 11.63 19.92
C GLY A 247 -14.61 12.92 19.09
N ALA A 248 -13.65 12.98 18.15
CA ALA A 248 -13.55 14.07 17.18
C ALA A 248 -14.41 13.75 15.95
N THR A 249 -15.73 13.87 16.10
CA THR A 249 -16.71 13.47 15.08
C THR A 249 -16.64 14.33 13.80
N GLU A 250 -16.09 15.53 13.90
CA GLU A 250 -15.87 16.47 12.79
C GLU A 250 -14.89 15.97 11.72
N ILE A 251 -14.11 14.93 12.02
CA ILE A 251 -13.24 14.29 11.02
C ILE A 251 -14.05 13.50 9.98
N ALA A 252 -15.28 13.09 10.31
CA ALA A 252 -16.16 12.36 9.40
C ALA A 252 -16.97 13.33 8.52
N ILE A 253 -17.14 12.98 7.25
CA ILE A 253 -17.95 13.77 6.31
C ILE A 253 -19.42 13.71 6.76
N ASP A 254 -20.03 14.88 6.94
CA ASP A 254 -21.39 15.06 7.48
C ASP A 254 -21.62 14.39 8.86
N GLY A 255 -20.54 14.18 9.63
CA GLY A 255 -20.59 13.57 10.96
C GLY A 255 -20.90 12.08 10.96
N ASP A 256 -20.72 11.39 9.83
CA ASP A 256 -20.99 9.97 9.66
C ASP A 256 -19.81 9.27 8.96
N GLU A 257 -19.11 8.41 9.69
CA GLU A 257 -17.93 7.69 9.22
C GLU A 257 -18.21 6.79 8.00
N ARG A 258 -19.48 6.46 7.76
CA ARG A 258 -19.92 5.70 6.56
C ARG A 258 -19.77 6.51 5.28
N ASN A 259 -19.73 7.84 5.38
CA ASN A 259 -19.48 8.75 4.26
C ASN A 259 -17.99 8.98 4.01
N GLY A 260 -17.11 8.42 4.85
CA GLY A 260 -15.67 8.66 4.81
C GLY A 260 -15.25 9.83 5.69
N PHE A 261 -14.02 10.31 5.47
CA PHE A 261 -13.35 11.30 6.31
C PHE A 261 -12.87 12.49 5.48
N ILE A 262 -12.64 13.62 6.14
CA ILE A 262 -12.32 14.90 5.48
C ILE A 262 -10.96 14.92 4.75
N TRP A 263 -10.07 13.98 5.07
CA TRP A 263 -8.81 13.81 4.36
C TRP A 263 -8.82 12.51 3.56
N PRO A 264 -8.24 12.52 2.35
CA PRO A 264 -8.20 11.33 1.53
C PRO A 264 -7.22 10.30 2.09
N SER A 265 -7.49 9.03 1.82
CA SER A 265 -6.43 8.01 1.95
C SER A 265 -5.44 8.13 0.80
N TYR A 266 -4.23 7.60 0.98
CA TYR A 266 -3.24 7.55 -0.11
C TYR A 266 -3.73 6.75 -1.32
N VAL A 267 -4.67 5.82 -1.16
CA VAL A 267 -5.26 5.14 -2.30
C VAL A 267 -6.29 6.01 -2.99
N GLU A 268 -7.06 6.77 -2.22
CA GLU A 268 -8.14 7.59 -2.74
C GLU A 268 -7.64 8.62 -3.75
N ASP A 269 -6.59 9.34 -3.37
CA ASP A 269 -6.11 10.53 -4.11
C ASP A 269 -4.81 10.30 -4.89
N ILE A 270 -4.11 9.18 -4.65
CA ILE A 270 -2.79 8.93 -5.24
C ILE A 270 -2.79 7.58 -5.96
N MET A 271 -2.77 6.45 -5.22
CA MET A 271 -2.55 5.14 -5.85
C MET A 271 -3.71 4.69 -6.73
N GLY A 272 -4.94 5.03 -6.37
CA GLY A 272 -6.13 4.73 -7.15
C GLY A 272 -6.04 5.38 -8.52
N PRO A 273 -6.07 6.72 -8.60
CA PRO A 273 -6.01 7.45 -9.86
C PRO A 273 -4.73 7.23 -10.66
N GLU A 274 -3.56 7.20 -10.00
CA GLU A 274 -2.27 7.20 -10.71
C GLU A 274 -1.70 5.80 -10.99
N LEU A 275 -2.24 4.74 -10.37
CA LEU A 275 -1.73 3.38 -10.54
C LEU A 275 -2.84 2.37 -10.80
N PHE A 276 -3.71 2.12 -9.84
CA PHE A 276 -4.70 1.05 -9.95
C PHE A 276 -5.68 1.27 -11.09
N ASP A 277 -6.08 2.52 -11.32
CA ASP A 277 -7.02 2.81 -12.38
C ASP A 277 -6.44 2.52 -13.77
N TYR A 278 -5.11 2.54 -13.90
CA TYR A 278 -4.34 2.10 -15.07
C TYR A 278 -3.87 0.63 -15.03
N GLY A 279 -4.27 -0.12 -14.00
CA GLY A 279 -3.89 -1.52 -13.81
C GLY A 279 -2.50 -1.76 -13.21
N TYR A 280 -1.77 -0.70 -12.85
CA TYR A 280 -0.47 -0.84 -12.18
C TYR A 280 -0.68 -1.30 -10.74
N GLY A 281 0.15 -2.23 -10.30
CA GLY A 281 0.13 -2.73 -8.94
C GLY A 281 1.29 -3.67 -8.68
N PRO A 282 1.45 -4.17 -7.43
CA PRO A 282 2.65 -4.88 -7.01
C PRO A 282 2.82 -6.18 -7.79
N PHE A 283 3.82 -6.26 -8.65
CA PHE A 283 4.24 -7.47 -9.32
C PHE A 283 5.57 -7.93 -8.72
N ARG A 284 5.58 -9.13 -8.13
CA ARG A 284 6.76 -9.66 -7.45
C ARG A 284 7.09 -11.07 -7.89
N TRP A 285 8.35 -11.43 -7.72
CA TRP A 285 8.82 -12.77 -8.01
C TRP A 285 9.85 -13.24 -7.01
N VAL A 286 9.99 -14.55 -6.90
CA VAL A 286 10.98 -15.24 -6.06
C VAL A 286 11.73 -16.25 -6.92
N CYS A 287 13.06 -16.16 -6.98
CA CYS A 287 13.91 -17.16 -7.62
C CYS A 287 13.98 -18.40 -6.71
N LEU A 288 13.36 -19.51 -7.13
CA LEU A 288 13.27 -20.74 -6.32
C LEU A 288 14.62 -21.47 -6.23
N SER A 289 15.56 -21.15 -7.11
CA SER A 289 16.97 -21.55 -7.01
C SER A 289 17.68 -20.99 -5.78
N ARG A 290 17.19 -19.86 -5.25
CA ARG A 290 17.82 -19.04 -4.21
C ARG A 290 19.18 -18.47 -4.61
N ASP A 291 19.53 -18.53 -5.89
CA ASP A 291 20.75 -17.96 -6.42
C ASP A 291 20.57 -16.45 -6.66
N HIS A 292 21.51 -15.66 -6.14
CA HIS A 292 21.52 -14.22 -6.36
C HIS A 292 21.76 -13.89 -7.85
N ALA A 293 22.51 -14.72 -8.57
CA ALA A 293 22.73 -14.52 -10.01
C ALA A 293 21.42 -14.62 -10.81
N ASP A 294 20.47 -15.46 -10.39
CA ASP A 294 19.14 -15.52 -11.01
C ASP A 294 18.34 -14.25 -10.74
N LEU A 295 18.50 -13.64 -9.55
CA LEU A 295 17.87 -12.36 -9.24
C LEU A 295 18.40 -11.25 -10.14
N VAL A 296 19.72 -11.15 -10.30
CA VAL A 296 20.35 -10.15 -11.18
C VAL A 296 19.90 -10.33 -12.65
N LYS A 297 19.81 -11.58 -13.13
CA LYS A 297 19.30 -11.86 -14.48
C LYS A 297 17.82 -11.51 -14.64
N THR A 298 17.00 -11.79 -13.63
CA THR A 298 15.57 -11.46 -13.66
C THR A 298 15.35 -9.95 -13.55
N ASP A 299 16.15 -9.22 -12.78
CA ASP A 299 16.13 -7.75 -12.74
C ASP A 299 16.44 -7.16 -14.13
N ALA A 300 17.50 -7.64 -14.80
CA ALA A 300 17.86 -7.20 -16.15
C ALA A 300 16.77 -7.54 -17.19
N ALA A 301 16.20 -8.74 -17.10
CA ALA A 301 15.13 -9.17 -17.99
C ALA A 301 13.83 -8.36 -17.80
N ALA A 302 13.42 -8.11 -16.54
CA ALA A 302 12.28 -7.26 -16.24
C ALA A 302 12.49 -5.84 -16.76
N MET A 303 13.67 -5.26 -16.50
CA MET A 303 14.04 -3.94 -16.99
C MET A 303 13.97 -3.86 -18.53
N SER A 304 14.40 -4.91 -19.25
CA SER A 304 14.32 -4.95 -20.72
C SER A 304 12.90 -4.98 -21.30
N CYS A 305 11.90 -5.33 -20.48
CA CYS A 305 10.49 -5.40 -20.90
C CYS A 305 9.74 -4.08 -20.66
N ILE A 306 10.35 -3.12 -19.96
CA ILE A 306 9.71 -1.86 -19.57
C ILE A 306 10.21 -0.75 -20.50
N ASP A 307 9.28 -0.07 -21.17
CA ASP A 307 9.59 1.16 -21.92
C ASP A 307 9.42 2.39 -21.02
N PRO A 308 10.51 3.02 -20.55
CA PRO A 308 10.43 4.16 -19.64
C PRO A 308 9.85 5.43 -20.29
N ASN A 309 9.63 5.44 -21.61
CA ASN A 309 9.06 6.61 -22.31
C ASN A 309 7.56 6.48 -22.56
N ARG A 310 6.95 5.31 -22.26
CA ARG A 310 5.52 5.09 -22.51
C ARG A 310 4.64 5.85 -21.52
N ARG A 311 4.93 5.75 -20.22
CA ARG A 311 4.20 6.41 -19.12
C ARG A 311 5.13 6.71 -17.94
N GLY A 312 4.70 7.63 -17.07
CA GLY A 312 5.45 7.98 -15.86
C GLY A 312 5.63 6.79 -14.91
N GLN A 313 4.59 5.96 -14.78
CA GLN A 313 4.63 4.74 -13.99
C GLN A 313 5.68 3.74 -14.53
N ASP A 314 5.81 3.60 -15.86
CA ASP A 314 6.84 2.73 -16.44
C ASP A 314 8.24 3.23 -16.15
N ARG A 315 8.46 4.55 -16.27
CA ARG A 315 9.75 5.17 -15.91
C ARG A 315 10.11 4.93 -14.46
N ASP A 316 9.18 5.19 -13.53
CA ASP A 316 9.45 5.04 -12.10
C ASP A 316 9.86 3.61 -11.76
N ASN A 317 9.17 2.65 -12.35
CA ASN A 317 9.45 1.23 -12.16
C ASN A 317 10.73 0.76 -12.86
N TYR A 318 11.08 1.38 -13.99
CA TYR A 318 12.38 1.19 -14.65
C TYR A 318 13.54 1.71 -13.79
N LEU A 319 13.41 2.93 -13.24
CA LEU A 319 14.41 3.52 -12.35
C LEU A 319 14.56 2.70 -11.07
N TRP A 320 13.43 2.28 -10.49
CA TRP A 320 13.40 1.41 -9.32
C TRP A 320 14.16 0.10 -9.58
N ILE A 321 13.84 -0.65 -10.65
CA ILE A 321 14.48 -1.94 -10.90
C ILE A 321 15.98 -1.80 -11.22
N ARG A 322 16.37 -0.72 -11.92
CA ARG A 322 17.78 -0.39 -12.21
C ARG A 322 18.60 -0.24 -10.93
N ASP A 323 18.03 0.40 -9.91
CA ASP A 323 18.73 0.76 -8.67
C ASP A 323 18.47 -0.24 -7.52
N ALA A 324 17.58 -1.22 -7.73
CA ALA A 324 17.12 -2.13 -6.68
C ALA A 324 18.22 -3.01 -6.06
N GLU A 325 19.30 -3.29 -6.80
CA GLU A 325 20.49 -3.98 -6.28
C GLU A 325 21.27 -3.07 -5.31
N ALA A 326 21.50 -1.81 -5.70
CA ALA A 326 22.22 -0.84 -4.89
C ALA A 326 21.50 -0.50 -3.57
N HIS A 327 20.17 -0.59 -3.55
CA HIS A 327 19.38 -0.39 -2.33
C HIS A 327 19.49 -1.54 -1.31
N ASN A 328 19.98 -2.72 -1.73
CA ASN A 328 20.21 -3.89 -0.87
C ASN A 328 19.02 -4.27 0.05
N LEU A 329 17.81 -4.33 -0.51
CA LEU A 329 16.57 -4.56 0.24
C LEU A 329 16.16 -6.04 0.37
N VAL A 330 16.98 -6.95 -0.17
CA VAL A 330 16.68 -8.40 -0.17
C VAL A 330 16.91 -8.98 1.22
N VAL A 331 15.86 -9.60 1.78
CA VAL A 331 15.93 -10.32 3.06
C VAL A 331 15.36 -11.72 2.87
N GLY A 332 16.16 -12.74 3.15
CA GLY A 332 15.73 -14.14 3.00
C GLY A 332 15.88 -14.65 1.56
N THR A 333 14.77 -15.01 0.92
CA THR A 333 14.79 -15.55 -0.45
C THR A 333 15.11 -14.47 -1.47
N GLN A 334 15.79 -14.86 -2.54
CA GLN A 334 16.10 -13.97 -3.67
C GLN A 334 14.80 -13.59 -4.37
N ALA A 335 14.36 -12.35 -4.14
CA ALA A 335 13.06 -11.87 -4.54
C ALA A 335 13.12 -10.39 -4.89
N ARG A 336 12.24 -9.98 -5.81
CA ARG A 336 12.12 -8.60 -6.26
C ARG A 336 10.65 -8.24 -6.41
N ILE A 337 10.38 -6.94 -6.34
CA ILE A 337 9.09 -6.33 -6.65
C ILE A 337 9.29 -5.15 -7.58
N LEU A 338 8.27 -4.83 -8.35
CA LEU A 338 8.03 -3.54 -9.00
C LEU A 338 6.52 -3.42 -9.26
N TYR A 339 6.04 -2.34 -9.85
CA TYR A 339 4.65 -2.18 -10.30
C TYR A 339 4.59 -2.24 -11.83
N GLN A 340 3.62 -2.98 -12.36
CA GLN A 340 3.32 -3.04 -13.80
C GLN A 340 1.83 -3.22 -14.05
N ASP A 341 1.39 -2.77 -15.22
CA ASP A 341 0.06 -2.99 -15.77
C ASP A 341 -0.11 -4.42 -16.32
N ALA A 342 -1.30 -4.73 -16.87
CA ALA A 342 -1.63 -6.07 -17.35
C ALA A 342 -0.62 -6.59 -18.39
N LYS A 343 -0.24 -5.74 -19.34
CA LYS A 343 0.66 -6.10 -20.43
C LYS A 343 2.10 -6.26 -19.93
N GLY A 344 2.59 -5.33 -19.11
CA GLY A 344 3.92 -5.41 -18.52
C GLY A 344 4.11 -6.65 -17.65
N ARG A 345 3.11 -6.99 -16.82
CA ARG A 345 3.12 -8.25 -16.04
C ARG A 345 3.21 -9.48 -16.94
N MET A 346 2.42 -9.52 -18.01
CA MET A 346 2.41 -10.62 -18.98
C MET A 346 3.75 -10.77 -19.70
N ASP A 347 4.30 -9.67 -20.21
CA ASP A 347 5.55 -9.68 -20.98
C ASP A 347 6.74 -10.13 -20.11
N ILE A 348 6.85 -9.61 -18.88
CA ILE A 348 7.89 -10.01 -17.93
C ILE A 348 7.75 -11.50 -17.56
N ALA A 349 6.52 -11.95 -17.27
CA ALA A 349 6.26 -13.34 -16.92
C ALA A 349 6.64 -14.31 -18.05
N LEU A 350 6.26 -14.00 -19.30
CA LEU A 350 6.64 -14.79 -20.47
C LEU A 350 8.15 -14.80 -20.68
N LYS A 351 8.82 -13.65 -20.50
CA LYS A 351 10.28 -13.57 -20.60
C LYS A 351 10.97 -14.43 -19.56
N PHE A 352 10.52 -14.40 -18.31
CA PHE A 352 11.07 -15.27 -17.25
C PHE A 352 10.82 -16.74 -17.55
N ASN A 353 9.62 -17.12 -17.97
CA ASN A 353 9.32 -18.53 -18.29
C ASN A 353 10.17 -19.03 -19.47
N GLN A 354 10.42 -18.19 -20.48
CA GLN A 354 11.36 -18.49 -21.56
C GLN A 354 12.79 -18.72 -21.03
N MET A 355 13.27 -17.88 -20.11
CA MET A 355 14.60 -18.02 -19.52
C MET A 355 14.74 -19.31 -18.69
N VAL A 356 13.68 -19.71 -17.96
CA VAL A 356 13.62 -21.00 -17.26
C VAL A 356 13.71 -22.15 -18.26
N ARG A 357 12.94 -22.09 -19.36
CA ARG A 357 12.97 -23.10 -20.44
C ARG A 357 14.36 -23.23 -21.08
N ALA A 358 15.06 -22.12 -21.24
CA ALA A 358 16.41 -22.07 -21.80
C ALA A 358 17.51 -22.51 -20.80
N GLY A 359 17.17 -22.69 -19.52
CA GLY A 359 18.14 -23.00 -18.46
C GLY A 359 19.03 -21.82 -18.08
N GLU A 360 18.63 -20.58 -18.43
CA GLU A 360 19.37 -19.36 -18.07
C GLU A 360 19.21 -18.99 -16.59
N ILE A 361 18.06 -19.33 -16.01
CA ILE A 361 17.71 -19.19 -14.58
C ILE A 361 16.96 -20.44 -14.11
N GLY A 362 16.92 -20.69 -12.79
CA GLY A 362 16.05 -21.70 -12.20
C GLY A 362 14.57 -21.26 -12.14
N PRO A 363 13.64 -22.15 -11.72
CA PRO A 363 12.22 -21.84 -11.62
C PRO A 363 11.93 -20.58 -10.79
N VAL A 364 10.90 -19.83 -11.19
CA VAL A 364 10.52 -18.56 -10.55
C VAL A 364 9.08 -18.66 -10.05
N MET A 365 8.81 -18.24 -8.83
CA MET A 365 7.46 -18.08 -8.30
C MET A 365 7.03 -16.62 -8.46
N LEU A 366 6.06 -16.35 -9.32
CA LEU A 366 5.39 -15.05 -9.43
C LEU A 366 4.31 -14.91 -8.35
N GLY A 367 4.01 -13.68 -7.98
CA GLY A 367 2.82 -13.32 -7.23
C GLY A 367 2.74 -11.82 -7.01
N ARG A 368 2.01 -11.43 -5.97
CA ARG A 368 1.78 -10.03 -5.61
C ARG A 368 1.36 -9.84 -4.17
N ASP A 369 1.30 -8.58 -3.74
CA ASP A 369 0.49 -8.25 -2.57
C ASP A 369 -1.00 -8.40 -2.89
N HIS A 370 -1.84 -8.42 -1.85
CA HIS A 370 -3.28 -8.30 -2.07
C HIS A 370 -3.68 -6.84 -2.31
N HIS A 371 -2.83 -5.89 -1.87
CA HIS A 371 -2.91 -4.47 -2.21
C HIS A 371 -2.66 -4.24 -3.72
N ASP A 372 -3.66 -4.53 -4.53
CA ASP A 372 -3.59 -4.51 -5.99
C ASP A 372 -4.94 -4.10 -6.59
N VAL A 373 -4.92 -3.72 -7.86
CA VAL A 373 -6.07 -3.21 -8.63
C VAL A 373 -7.35 -4.04 -8.49
N SER A 374 -7.24 -5.38 -8.51
CA SER A 374 -8.37 -6.31 -8.45
C SER A 374 -8.44 -7.11 -7.16
N GLY A 375 -7.32 -7.18 -6.43
CA GLY A 375 -7.12 -8.17 -5.38
C GLY A 375 -7.93 -7.91 -4.12
N THR A 376 -8.35 -6.67 -3.86
CA THR A 376 -8.92 -6.30 -2.57
C THR A 376 -10.10 -5.35 -2.70
N ASP A 377 -11.18 -5.70 -2.01
CA ASP A 377 -12.26 -4.79 -1.66
C ASP A 377 -12.03 -4.27 -0.25
N SER A 378 -11.77 -2.97 -0.10
CA SER A 378 -11.61 -2.31 1.20
C SER A 378 -12.00 -0.83 1.12
N PRO A 379 -13.19 -0.44 1.64
CA PRO A 379 -13.73 0.91 1.51
C PRO A 379 -12.81 2.01 2.01
N PHE A 380 -12.01 1.71 3.03
CA PHE A 380 -11.12 2.66 3.69
C PHE A 380 -9.71 2.68 3.08
N ARG A 381 -9.47 1.90 2.03
CA ARG A 381 -8.14 1.78 1.41
C ARG A 381 -8.25 1.42 -0.07
N GLU A 382 -8.10 0.16 -0.47
CA GLU A 382 -8.00 -0.24 -1.88
C GLU A 382 -9.17 0.21 -2.78
N THR A 383 -10.38 0.32 -2.23
CA THR A 383 -11.59 0.77 -2.96
C THR A 383 -12.12 2.12 -2.47
N SER A 384 -11.29 2.91 -1.79
CA SER A 384 -11.66 4.26 -1.31
C SER A 384 -11.92 5.26 -2.45
N ASN A 385 -11.31 5.08 -3.63
CA ASN A 385 -11.59 5.87 -4.82
C ASN A 385 -12.79 5.36 -5.65
N ILE A 386 -13.54 4.35 -5.17
CA ILE A 386 -14.78 3.90 -5.82
C ILE A 386 -15.94 4.73 -5.28
N LYS A 387 -16.57 5.56 -6.13
CA LYS A 387 -17.53 6.58 -5.70
C LYS A 387 -18.99 6.31 -6.09
N ASP A 388 -19.27 5.21 -6.77
CA ASP A 388 -20.63 4.80 -7.17
C ASP A 388 -21.45 4.12 -6.04
N GLY A 389 -20.90 4.07 -4.82
CA GLY A 389 -21.48 3.38 -3.66
C GLY A 389 -21.18 1.88 -3.59
N SER A 390 -20.52 1.31 -4.60
CA SER A 390 -20.14 -0.12 -4.61
C SER A 390 -18.85 -0.43 -3.83
N ASN A 391 -18.21 0.58 -3.23
CA ASN A 391 -16.97 0.43 -2.45
C ASN A 391 -17.11 -0.54 -1.26
N VAL A 392 -18.34 -0.71 -0.74
CA VAL A 392 -18.69 -1.65 0.36
C VAL A 392 -18.91 -3.10 -0.07
N MET A 393 -18.92 -3.37 -1.38
CA MET A 393 -19.12 -4.72 -1.92
C MET A 393 -17.81 -5.50 -1.96
N ALA A 394 -17.89 -6.83 -1.94
CA ALA A 394 -16.73 -7.75 -1.97
C ALA A 394 -16.66 -8.61 -3.25
N ASP A 395 -17.39 -8.20 -4.29
CA ASP A 395 -17.51 -8.95 -5.54
C ASP A 395 -16.20 -8.99 -6.32
N MET A 396 -15.45 -7.89 -6.36
CA MET A 396 -14.23 -7.76 -7.17
C MET A 396 -13.14 -8.72 -6.70
N ALA A 397 -12.83 -8.71 -5.40
CA ALA A 397 -11.84 -9.60 -4.80
C ALA A 397 -12.24 -11.07 -4.95
N THR A 398 -13.53 -11.37 -4.78
CA THR A 398 -14.08 -12.72 -4.92
C THR A 398 -13.99 -13.21 -6.38
N GLN A 399 -14.36 -12.38 -7.34
CA GLN A 399 -14.26 -12.66 -8.77
C GLN A 399 -12.79 -12.80 -9.20
N CYS A 400 -11.89 -11.94 -8.71
CA CYS A 400 -10.46 -12.04 -8.95
C CYS A 400 -9.94 -13.40 -8.50
N PHE A 401 -10.22 -13.80 -7.24
CA PHE A 401 -9.84 -15.11 -6.69
C PHE A 401 -10.39 -16.28 -7.52
N ALA A 402 -11.69 -16.29 -7.79
CA ALA A 402 -12.33 -17.39 -8.52
C ALA A 402 -11.83 -17.50 -9.97
N GLY A 403 -11.69 -16.36 -10.65
CA GLY A 403 -11.21 -16.35 -12.03
C GLY A 403 -9.72 -16.65 -12.16
N ASN A 404 -8.89 -16.32 -11.17
CA ASN A 404 -7.51 -16.80 -11.07
C ASN A 404 -7.45 -18.32 -10.87
N ALA A 405 -8.31 -18.86 -10.01
CA ALA A 405 -8.38 -20.30 -9.74
C ALA A 405 -8.76 -21.09 -11.00
N ALA A 406 -9.71 -20.56 -11.78
CA ALA A 406 -10.20 -21.14 -13.02
C ALA A 406 -9.22 -21.01 -14.19
N ARG A 407 -8.19 -20.16 -14.09
CA ARG A 407 -7.23 -19.87 -15.15
C ARG A 407 -5.84 -20.48 -14.91
N GLY A 408 -5.71 -21.40 -13.95
CA GLY A 408 -4.51 -22.24 -13.81
C GLY A 408 -3.38 -21.65 -12.97
N MET A 409 -3.63 -20.61 -12.17
CA MET A 409 -2.66 -20.14 -11.17
C MET A 409 -2.22 -21.28 -10.25
N THR A 410 -0.94 -21.39 -9.89
CA THR A 410 -0.46 -22.48 -9.03
C THR A 410 -1.11 -22.43 -7.64
N LEU A 411 -1.25 -21.24 -7.08
CA LEU A 411 -1.85 -20.97 -5.78
C LEU A 411 -2.82 -19.80 -5.91
N VAL A 412 -3.98 -19.90 -5.26
CA VAL A 412 -4.89 -18.77 -5.06
C VAL A 412 -5.26 -18.66 -3.59
N THR A 413 -5.47 -17.43 -3.13
CA THR A 413 -5.87 -17.20 -1.75
C THR A 413 -6.94 -16.12 -1.62
N LEU A 414 -7.84 -16.28 -0.65
CA LEU A 414 -8.86 -15.30 -0.27
C LEU A 414 -8.87 -15.12 1.25
N HIS A 415 -8.61 -13.91 1.71
CA HIS A 415 -8.48 -13.56 3.12
C HIS A 415 -9.56 -12.57 3.54
N ASN A 416 -9.75 -12.50 4.86
CA ASN A 416 -10.56 -11.49 5.53
C ASN A 416 -9.66 -10.52 6.30
N GLY A 417 -9.86 -9.23 6.05
CA GLY A 417 -9.36 -8.14 6.88
C GLY A 417 -7.90 -7.77 6.66
N GLY A 418 -7.28 -8.24 5.58
CA GLY A 418 -5.91 -7.86 5.25
C GLY A 418 -5.79 -6.35 5.10
N GLY A 419 -4.86 -5.76 5.85
CA GLY A 419 -4.59 -4.32 5.82
C GLY A 419 -5.36 -3.54 6.87
N THR A 420 -6.68 -3.43 6.70
CA THR A 420 -7.56 -2.57 7.50
C THR A 420 -8.20 -3.26 8.71
N GLY A 421 -7.97 -4.57 8.90
CA GLY A 421 -8.47 -5.35 10.03
C GLY A 421 -9.70 -6.20 9.72
N ILE A 422 -10.00 -7.16 10.60
CA ILE A 422 -11.11 -8.12 10.43
C ILE A 422 -12.44 -7.37 10.30
N GLY A 423 -13.21 -7.68 9.25
CA GLY A 423 -14.47 -6.97 8.98
C GLY A 423 -14.36 -5.92 7.87
N ASN A 424 -13.16 -5.38 7.67
CA ASN A 424 -12.97 -4.15 6.91
C ASN A 424 -12.44 -4.35 5.49
N SER A 425 -12.12 -5.60 5.11
CA SER A 425 -11.71 -5.95 3.75
C SER A 425 -11.93 -7.42 3.42
N ILE A 426 -12.08 -7.70 2.12
CA ILE A 426 -11.91 -9.04 1.53
C ILE A 426 -10.79 -8.92 0.52
N ASN A 427 -9.74 -9.71 0.68
CA ASN A 427 -8.48 -9.51 -0.02
C ASN A 427 -7.87 -10.83 -0.49
N GLY A 428 -7.54 -10.93 -1.77
CA GLY A 428 -7.01 -12.12 -2.41
C GLY A 428 -5.70 -11.88 -3.17
N GLY A 429 -4.99 -12.98 -3.36
CA GLY A 429 -3.69 -13.01 -4.03
C GLY A 429 -3.51 -14.31 -4.79
N PHE A 430 -2.38 -14.40 -5.51
CA PHE A 430 -2.03 -15.57 -6.27
C PHE A 430 -0.53 -15.89 -6.15
N GLY A 431 -0.22 -17.13 -6.53
CA GLY A 431 1.12 -17.59 -6.81
C GLY A 431 1.14 -18.37 -8.13
N LEU A 432 2.13 -18.13 -8.99
CA LEU A 432 2.29 -18.82 -10.26
C LEU A 432 3.74 -19.26 -10.45
N VAL A 433 3.97 -20.58 -10.47
CA VAL A 433 5.28 -21.15 -10.72
C VAL A 433 5.57 -21.16 -12.22
N LEU A 434 6.68 -20.55 -12.59
CA LEU A 434 7.26 -20.58 -13.92
C LEU A 434 8.23 -21.77 -14.01
N ASP A 435 7.79 -22.82 -14.68
CA ASP A 435 8.51 -24.09 -14.84
C ASP A 435 9.16 -24.23 -16.23
N GLY A 436 9.03 -23.22 -17.09
CA GLY A 436 9.52 -23.23 -18.46
C GLY A 436 8.62 -23.95 -19.45
N SER A 437 7.47 -24.51 -19.05
CA SER A 437 6.57 -25.21 -19.98
C SER A 437 5.75 -24.24 -20.85
N ASP A 438 5.39 -24.68 -22.06
CA ASP A 438 4.47 -23.93 -22.93
C ASP A 438 3.06 -23.85 -22.33
N ARG A 439 2.66 -24.82 -21.50
CA ARG A 439 1.40 -24.79 -20.74
C ARG A 439 1.34 -23.55 -19.83
N VAL A 440 2.44 -23.23 -19.15
CA VAL A 440 2.51 -22.04 -18.28
C VAL A 440 2.43 -20.75 -19.10
N ASP A 441 2.92 -20.72 -20.34
CA ASP A 441 2.73 -19.54 -21.20
C ASP A 441 1.24 -19.24 -21.46
N GLU A 442 0.42 -20.26 -21.68
CA GLU A 442 -1.03 -20.10 -21.85
C GLU A 442 -1.72 -19.64 -20.56
N VAL A 443 -1.28 -20.17 -19.40
CA VAL A 443 -1.74 -19.68 -18.09
C VAL A 443 -1.37 -18.21 -17.91
N ILE A 444 -0.16 -17.79 -18.25
CA ILE A 444 0.29 -16.40 -18.15
C ILE A 444 -0.61 -15.48 -18.99
N ARG A 445 -0.83 -15.81 -20.27
CA ARG A 445 -1.63 -14.98 -21.20
C ARG A 445 -3.09 -14.82 -20.79
N SER A 446 -3.64 -15.81 -20.08
CA SER A 446 -5.03 -15.79 -19.63
C SER A 446 -5.18 -15.19 -18.22
N SER A 447 -4.39 -15.67 -17.27
CA SER A 447 -4.57 -15.40 -15.84
C SER A 447 -4.09 -14.02 -15.43
N LEU A 448 -2.93 -13.54 -15.90
CA LEU A 448 -2.43 -12.20 -15.54
C LEU A 448 -3.28 -11.09 -16.14
N LEU A 449 -3.85 -11.33 -17.34
CA LEU A 449 -4.79 -10.40 -17.94
C LEU A 449 -6.06 -10.27 -17.08
N TRP A 450 -6.61 -11.41 -16.60
CA TRP A 450 -7.76 -11.41 -15.69
C TRP A 450 -7.44 -10.75 -14.34
N ASP A 451 -6.30 -11.10 -13.73
CA ASP A 451 -5.87 -10.61 -12.42
C ASP A 451 -5.77 -9.08 -12.37
N VAL A 452 -5.50 -8.42 -13.50
CA VAL A 452 -5.47 -6.96 -13.61
C VAL A 452 -6.79 -6.38 -14.13
N MET A 453 -7.29 -6.89 -15.25
CA MET A 453 -8.42 -6.25 -15.95
C MET A 453 -9.76 -6.45 -15.23
N CYS A 454 -9.87 -7.41 -14.30
CA CYS A 454 -11.04 -7.55 -13.42
C CYS A 454 -11.26 -6.27 -12.59
N GLY A 455 -10.21 -5.74 -11.98
CA GLY A 455 -10.26 -4.55 -11.16
C GLY A 455 -10.39 -3.28 -11.99
N VAL A 456 -9.70 -3.19 -13.13
CA VAL A 456 -9.89 -2.08 -14.09
C VAL A 456 -11.33 -2.02 -14.58
N ALA A 457 -11.95 -3.17 -14.89
CA ALA A 457 -13.35 -3.22 -15.28
C ALA A 457 -14.29 -2.71 -14.18
N ARG A 458 -14.07 -3.11 -12.92
CA ARG A 458 -14.86 -2.61 -11.77
C ARG A 458 -14.67 -1.11 -11.56
N ARG A 459 -13.42 -0.63 -11.57
CA ARG A 459 -13.08 0.80 -11.41
C ARG A 459 -13.65 1.65 -12.54
N SER A 460 -13.58 1.16 -13.77
CA SER A 460 -14.22 1.78 -14.93
C SER A 460 -15.72 1.85 -14.76
N TRP A 461 -16.38 0.77 -14.32
CA TRP A 461 -17.82 0.75 -14.07
C TRP A 461 -18.23 1.77 -13.00
N ALA A 462 -17.39 1.94 -11.97
CA ALA A 462 -17.54 2.96 -10.94
C ALA A 462 -17.19 4.39 -11.40
N ARG A 463 -16.94 4.59 -12.70
CA ARG A 463 -16.70 5.86 -13.38
C ARG A 463 -15.35 6.51 -13.08
N ASN A 464 -14.35 5.74 -12.65
CA ASN A 464 -12.99 6.26 -12.53
C ASN A 464 -12.44 6.56 -13.94
N GLU A 465 -12.13 7.83 -14.21
CA GLU A 465 -11.80 8.32 -15.55
C GLU A 465 -10.64 7.55 -16.20
N HIS A 466 -9.54 7.40 -15.49
CA HIS A 466 -8.35 6.67 -15.96
C HIS A 466 -8.62 5.17 -16.19
N SER A 467 -9.56 4.56 -15.45
CA SER A 467 -10.01 3.20 -15.73
C SER A 467 -10.93 3.11 -16.93
N VAL A 468 -11.78 4.11 -17.18
CA VAL A 468 -12.58 4.17 -18.42
C VAL A 468 -11.66 4.28 -19.64
N GLU A 469 -10.60 5.09 -19.57
CA GLU A 469 -9.56 5.16 -20.60
C GLU A 469 -8.92 3.77 -20.82
N THR A 470 -8.44 3.14 -19.75
CA THR A 470 -7.77 1.83 -19.80
C THR A 470 -8.70 0.72 -20.33
N ALA A 471 -9.95 0.68 -19.89
CA ALA A 471 -10.95 -0.28 -20.36
C ALA A 471 -11.31 -0.04 -21.84
N THR A 472 -11.36 1.21 -22.28
CA THR A 472 -11.60 1.56 -23.69
C THR A 472 -10.44 1.09 -24.57
N GLN A 473 -9.20 1.34 -24.14
CA GLN A 473 -8.01 0.84 -24.84
C GLN A 473 -8.02 -0.69 -24.91
N PHE A 474 -8.31 -1.37 -23.79
CA PHE A 474 -8.41 -2.83 -23.74
C PHE A 474 -9.46 -3.37 -24.74
N ASN A 475 -10.65 -2.77 -24.80
CA ASN A 475 -11.70 -3.18 -25.74
C ASN A 475 -11.27 -3.06 -27.20
N ASN A 476 -10.48 -2.04 -27.54
CA ASN A 476 -9.94 -1.86 -28.88
C ASN A 476 -8.87 -2.90 -29.22
N GLU A 477 -7.93 -3.15 -28.30
CA GLU A 477 -6.82 -4.10 -28.50
C GLU A 477 -7.30 -5.56 -28.54
N TYR A 478 -8.35 -5.89 -27.77
CA TYR A 478 -8.90 -7.24 -27.65
C TYR A 478 -10.24 -7.42 -28.37
N LEU A 479 -10.52 -6.59 -29.39
CA LEU A 479 -11.76 -6.62 -30.15
C LEU A 479 -12.09 -8.03 -30.67
N GLY A 480 -13.30 -8.51 -30.38
CA GLY A 480 -13.78 -9.84 -30.77
C GLY A 480 -13.23 -10.99 -29.91
N ARG A 481 -12.39 -10.72 -28.91
CA ARG A 481 -11.85 -11.72 -27.96
C ARG A 481 -12.28 -11.46 -26.52
N ALA A 482 -12.37 -10.20 -26.12
CA ALA A 482 -12.84 -9.78 -24.81
C ALA A 482 -13.59 -8.45 -24.91
N GLN A 483 -14.44 -8.17 -23.91
CA GLN A 483 -15.20 -6.93 -23.83
C GLN A 483 -15.42 -6.57 -22.36
N ILE A 484 -15.07 -5.35 -21.99
CA ILE A 484 -15.45 -4.68 -20.75
C ILE A 484 -16.63 -3.76 -21.04
N THR A 485 -17.67 -3.83 -20.21
CA THR A 485 -18.80 -2.89 -20.27
C THR A 485 -18.34 -1.53 -19.76
N LEU A 486 -18.45 -0.50 -20.61
CA LEU A 486 -18.16 0.88 -20.21
C LEU A 486 -19.42 1.54 -19.63
N PRO A 487 -19.29 2.39 -18.59
CA PRO A 487 -20.44 3.09 -18.03
C PRO A 487 -20.95 4.16 -19.00
N TYR A 488 -22.26 4.38 -18.99
CA TYR A 488 -22.86 5.59 -19.56
C TYR A 488 -23.16 6.54 -18.42
N VAL A 489 -22.46 7.67 -18.38
CA VAL A 489 -22.64 8.69 -17.34
C VAL A 489 -23.89 9.51 -17.69
N ALA A 490 -24.83 9.58 -16.75
CA ALA A 490 -26.02 10.41 -16.90
C ALA A 490 -25.64 11.89 -16.72
N ASP A 491 -26.39 12.79 -17.37
CA ASP A 491 -26.25 14.23 -17.19
C ASP A 491 -26.70 14.63 -15.79
N ASP A 492 -25.89 15.42 -15.06
CA ASP A 492 -26.21 15.87 -13.71
C ASP A 492 -27.47 16.74 -13.70
N ASP A 493 -27.69 17.59 -14.72
CA ASP A 493 -28.91 18.38 -14.86
C ASP A 493 -30.15 17.48 -14.98
N LEU A 494 -30.00 16.33 -15.65
CA LEU A 494 -31.07 15.34 -15.75
C LEU A 494 -31.34 14.70 -14.38
N ILE A 495 -30.30 14.34 -13.62
CA ILE A 495 -30.45 13.76 -12.28
C ILE A 495 -31.18 14.76 -11.37
N ASP A 496 -30.72 16.00 -11.29
CA ASP A 496 -31.29 17.05 -10.45
C ASP A 496 -32.75 17.37 -10.82
N SER A 497 -33.11 17.23 -12.10
CA SER A 497 -34.48 17.44 -12.55
C SER A 497 -35.45 16.31 -12.17
N VAL A 498 -34.94 15.08 -11.99
CA VAL A 498 -35.75 13.87 -11.79
C VAL A 498 -35.73 13.37 -10.34
N VAL A 499 -34.61 13.50 -9.64
CA VAL A 499 -34.42 13.08 -8.26
C VAL A 499 -34.68 14.28 -7.35
N ARG A 500 -35.70 14.20 -6.50
CA ARG A 500 -36.13 15.26 -5.57
C ARG A 500 -35.78 14.98 -4.13
#